data_AF-A0A3Q8SB67-F1
#
_entry.id   AF-A0A3Q8SB67-F1
#
_cell.length_a   1.000
_cell.length_b   1.000
_cell.length_c   1.000
_cell.angle_alpha   90.00
_cell.angle_beta   90.00
_cell.angle_gamma   90.00
#
_symmetry.space_group_name_H-M   'P 1'
#
loop_
_entity.id
_entity.type
_entity.pdbx_description
1 polymer ?
#
loop_
_entity_poly.entity_id
_entity_poly.type
_entity_poly.pdbx_seq_one_letter_code
_entity_poly.pdbx_strand_id
1 'polypeptide(L)'
;MRKLSSSQELFFSTLHEIQEEIVQTALSKCSCENAERLLYDVTYDTIYSIMELIDGYTKDDLQLDIIEKESKKSLKENIQLHDVCVDFIKS
;
A
#
# COMPACT_ATOMS: atom_id res chain seq x y z
N MET A 1 -7.77 -5.99 16.21
CA MET A 1 -7.72 -5.10 15.03
C MET A 1 -7.97 -3.68 15.49
N ARG A 2 -7.10 -2.73 15.10
CA ARG A 2 -7.41 -1.29 15.21
C ARG A 2 -8.63 -1.03 14.31
N LYS A 3 -9.57 -0.19 14.76
CA LYS A 3 -10.73 0.18 13.94
C LYS A 3 -10.29 1.25 12.95
N LEU A 4 -10.30 0.93 11.66
CA LEU A 4 -10.00 1.87 10.59
C LEU A 4 -11.22 2.76 10.31
N SER A 5 -10.97 3.96 9.79
CA SER A 5 -12.01 4.79 9.19
C SER A 5 -12.36 4.28 7.79
N SER A 6 -13.55 4.62 7.28
CA SER A 6 -13.97 4.24 5.93
C SER A 6 -12.99 4.71 4.85
N SER A 7 -12.38 5.88 5.00
CA SER A 7 -11.38 6.39 4.04
C SER A 7 -10.06 5.61 4.12
N GLN A 8 -9.64 5.17 5.31
CA GLN A 8 -8.47 4.30 5.47
C GLN A 8 -8.73 2.91 4.86
N GLU A 9 -9.88 2.30 5.18
CA GLU A 9 -10.28 1.01 4.60
C GLU A 9 -10.32 1.07 3.07
N LEU A 10 -10.96 2.12 2.53
CA LEU A 10 -11.04 2.33 1.09
C LEU A 10 -9.66 2.53 0.46
N PHE A 11 -8.78 3.31 1.10
CA PHE A 11 -7.42 3.52 0.61
C PHE A 11 -6.65 2.20 0.50
N PHE A 12 -6.62 1.39 1.55
CA PHE A 12 -5.89 0.13 1.54
C PHE A 12 -6.54 -0.93 0.64
N SER A 13 -7.87 -0.99 0.55
CA SER A 13 -8.54 -1.88 -0.40
C SER A 13 -8.22 -1.49 -1.85
N THR A 14 -8.16 -0.20 -2.16
CA THR A 14 -7.76 0.26 -3.49
C THR A 14 -6.28 -0.04 -3.78
N LEU A 15 -5.38 0.02 -2.78
CA LEU A 15 -3.99 -0.43 -2.98
C LEU A 15 -3.91 -1.93 -3.33
N HIS A 16 -4.72 -2.75 -2.67
CA HIS A 16 -4.83 -4.17 -3.00
C HIS A 16 -5.33 -4.39 -4.45
N GLU A 17 -6.39 -3.67 -4.86
CA GLU A 17 -6.92 -3.73 -6.22
C GLU A 17 -5.88 -3.31 -7.26
N ILE A 18 -5.12 -2.24 -6.99
CA ILE A 18 -4.03 -1.78 -7.86
C ILE A 18 -2.94 -2.85 -7.98
N GLN A 19 -2.53 -3.46 -6.87
CA GLN A 19 -1.54 -4.54 -6.89
C GLN A 19 -2.02 -5.70 -7.76
N GLU A 20 -3.25 -6.15 -7.53
CA GLU A 20 -3.85 -7.26 -8.26
C GLU A 20 -3.92 -6.95 -9.76
N GLU A 21 -4.43 -5.78 -10.15
CA GLU A 21 -4.53 -5.37 -11.56
C GLU A 21 -3.16 -5.36 -12.24
N ILE A 22 -2.13 -4.80 -11.59
CA ILE A 22 -0.78 -4.71 -12.13
C ILE A 22 -0.17 -6.11 -12.31
N VAL A 23 -0.26 -6.96 -11.29
CA VAL A 23 0.30 -8.32 -11.32
C VAL A 23 -0.39 -9.15 -12.41
N GLN A 24 -1.73 -9.16 -12.45
CA GLN A 24 -2.48 -9.92 -13.45
C GLN A 24 -2.21 -9.40 -14.87
N THR A 25 -2.12 -8.08 -15.05
CA THR A 25 -1.75 -7.49 -16.34
C THR A 25 -0.35 -7.91 -16.79
N ALA A 26 0.62 -7.95 -15.88
CA ALA A 26 1.98 -8.40 -16.20
C ALA A 26 2.01 -9.88 -16.58
N LEU A 27 1.34 -10.74 -15.81
CA LEU A 27 1.21 -12.17 -16.08
C LEU A 27 0.52 -12.47 -17.41
N SER A 28 -0.46 -11.64 -17.81
CA SER A 28 -1.13 -11.77 -19.11
C SER A 28 -0.19 -11.55 -20.32
N LYS A 29 0.91 -10.81 -20.12
CA LYS A 29 1.87 -10.46 -21.18
C LYS A 29 3.03 -11.43 -21.26
N CYS A 30 3.49 -11.91 -20.12
CA CYS A 30 4.58 -12.88 -20.03
C CYS A 30 4.48 -13.61 -18.69
N SER A 31 4.40 -14.93 -18.72
CA SER A 31 4.49 -15.76 -17.54
C SER A 31 5.57 -16.82 -17.71
N CYS A 32 6.34 -17.01 -16.66
CA CYS A 32 7.29 -18.09 -16.50
C CYS A 32 7.11 -18.67 -15.09
N GLU A 33 7.82 -19.76 -14.80
CA GLU A 33 7.80 -20.35 -13.47
C GLU A 33 8.19 -19.31 -12.41
N ASN A 34 7.38 -19.17 -11.37
CA ASN A 34 7.52 -18.19 -10.28
C ASN A 34 7.26 -16.71 -10.63
N ALA A 35 6.84 -16.37 -11.85
CA ALA A 35 6.55 -14.98 -12.22
C ALA A 35 5.51 -14.33 -11.29
N GLU A 36 4.44 -15.06 -10.94
CA GLU A 36 3.37 -14.56 -10.07
C GLU A 36 3.89 -14.14 -8.69
N ARG A 37 4.61 -15.06 -8.03
CA ARG A 37 5.23 -14.79 -6.72
C ARG A 37 6.19 -13.60 -6.79
N LEU A 38 7.09 -13.59 -7.77
CA LEU A 38 8.05 -12.48 -7.92
C LEU A 38 7.34 -11.13 -8.11
N LEU A 39 6.24 -11.10 -8.87
CA LEU A 39 5.48 -9.89 -9.11
C LEU A 39 4.74 -9.42 -7.85
N TYR A 40 4.16 -10.34 -7.06
CA TYR A 40 3.56 -9.98 -5.77
C TYR A 40 4.63 -9.49 -4.77
N ASP A 41 5.76 -10.20 -4.63
CA ASP A 41 6.89 -9.80 -3.78
C ASP A 41 7.37 -8.37 -4.13
N VAL A 42 7.66 -8.09 -5.40
CA VAL A 42 8.17 -6.78 -5.83
C VAL A 42 7.14 -5.66 -5.65
N THR A 43 5.86 -5.93 -5.94
CA THR A 43 4.81 -4.93 -5.76
C THR A 43 4.52 -4.67 -4.28
N TYR A 44 4.59 -5.70 -3.44
CA TYR A 44 4.51 -5.57 -1.99
C TYR A 44 5.63 -4.67 -1.46
N ASP A 45 6.89 -5.00 -1.74
CA ASP A 45 8.05 -4.25 -1.27
C ASP A 45 7.98 -2.78 -1.73
N THR A 46 7.53 -2.56 -2.96
CA THR A 46 7.35 -1.20 -3.50
C THR A 46 6.30 -0.42 -2.73
N ILE A 47 5.10 -0.99 -2.52
CA ILE A 47 4.03 -0.28 -1.83
C ILE A 47 4.37 -0.08 -0.35
N TYR A 48 4.91 -1.11 0.31
CA TYR A 48 5.36 -1.03 1.70
C TYR A 48 6.41 0.07 1.90
N SER A 49 7.44 0.11 1.04
CA SER A 49 8.47 1.15 1.09
C SER A 49 7.91 2.56 0.90
N ILE A 50 6.87 2.73 0.07
CA ILE A 50 6.19 4.02 -0.09
C ILE A 50 5.42 4.37 1.20
N MET A 51 4.81 3.40 1.87
CA MET A 51 4.14 3.65 3.16
C MET A 51 5.15 4.04 4.24
N GLU A 52 6.31 3.38 4.32
CA GLU A 52 7.41 3.76 5.22
C GLU A 52 7.92 5.18 4.95
N LEU A 53 8.06 5.55 3.67
CA LEU A 53 8.43 6.92 3.28
C LEU A 53 7.43 7.93 3.79
N ILE A 54 6.13 7.65 3.64
CA ILE A 54 5.07 8.56 4.07
C ILE A 54 4.99 8.64 5.59
N ASP A 55 5.22 7.53 6.28
CA ASP A 55 5.29 7.47 7.74
C ASP A 55 6.54 8.15 8.31
N GLY A 56 7.54 8.43 7.47
CA GLY A 56 8.77 9.15 7.83
C GLY A 56 9.91 8.23 8.26
N TYR A 57 9.85 6.94 7.94
CA TYR A 57 10.87 5.94 8.31
C TYR A 57 12.03 5.85 7.31
N THR A 58 11.86 6.33 6.07
CA THR A 58 12.91 6.27 5.04
C THR A 58 13.93 7.40 5.16
N LYS A 59 13.49 8.60 5.59
CA LYS A 59 14.31 9.80 5.65
C LYS A 59 13.78 10.79 6.68
N ASP A 60 14.52 10.98 7.77
CA ASP A 60 14.07 11.69 8.98
C ASP A 60 13.57 13.13 8.72
N ASP A 61 14.16 13.84 7.76
CA ASP A 61 13.82 15.23 7.40
C ASP A 61 12.62 15.34 6.43
N LEU A 62 12.07 14.22 5.94
CA LEU A 62 10.92 14.19 5.05
C LEU A 62 9.70 13.57 5.75
N GLN A 63 8.90 14.44 6.38
CA GLN A 63 7.66 14.07 7.07
C GLN A 63 6.46 14.36 6.16
N LEU A 64 5.74 13.32 5.76
CA LEU A 64 4.63 13.41 4.81
C LEU A 64 3.31 12.99 5.46
N ASP A 65 2.22 13.32 4.76
CA ASP A 65 0.88 12.87 5.09
C ASP A 65 0.03 12.79 3.80
N ILE A 66 -0.98 11.93 3.82
CA ILE A 66 -2.04 11.89 2.82
C ILE A 66 -3.31 12.44 3.46
N ILE A 67 -3.77 13.58 2.97
CA ILE A 67 -4.99 14.23 3.45
C ILE A 67 -6.13 13.98 2.47
N GLU A 68 -7.22 13.38 2.92
CA GLU A 68 -8.43 13.24 2.11
C GLU A 68 -9.00 14.65 1.83
N LYS A 69 -9.22 14.96 0.54
CA LYS A 69 -9.56 16.31 0.12
C LYS A 69 -10.88 16.83 0.70
N GLU A 70 -11.89 15.97 0.84
CA GLU A 70 -13.23 16.37 1.29
C GLU A 70 -13.30 16.48 2.80
N SER A 71 -12.96 15.43 3.55
CA SER A 71 -13.02 15.49 5.03
C SER A 71 -11.89 16.28 5.67
N LYS A 72 -10.81 16.56 4.93
CA LYS A 72 -9.55 17.14 5.43
C LYS A 72 -8.86 16.29 6.50
N LYS A 73 -9.24 15.01 6.62
CA LYS A 73 -8.63 14.10 7.59
C LYS A 73 -7.35 13.49 7.03
N SER A 74 -6.40 13.30 7.93
CA SER A 74 -5.19 12.55 7.68
C SER A 74 -5.50 11.06 7.60
N LEU A 75 -4.98 10.38 6.58
CA LEU A 75 -5.02 8.91 6.54
C LEU A 75 -4.11 8.28 7.59
N LYS A 76 -3.12 9.02 8.11
CA LYS A 76 -2.25 8.59 9.23
C LYS A 76 -2.90 8.79 10.60
N GLU A 77 -4.14 9.30 10.66
CA GLU A 77 -4.82 9.53 11.93
C GLU A 77 -4.96 8.21 12.71
N ASN A 78 -4.27 8.14 13.87
CA ASN A 78 -4.24 7.00 14.81
C ASN A 78 -3.66 5.68 14.26
N ILE A 79 -2.94 5.71 13.13
CA ILE A 79 -2.29 4.53 12.56
C ILE A 79 -0.91 4.86 12.01
N GLN A 80 -0.13 3.82 11.72
CA GLN A 80 1.01 3.90 10.81
C GLN A 80 0.61 3.17 9.54
N LEU A 81 0.84 3.78 8.39
CA LEU A 81 0.40 3.21 7.12
C LEU A 81 1.12 1.89 6.82
N HIS A 82 2.43 1.80 7.08
CA HIS A 82 3.20 0.58 6.82
C HIS A 82 2.73 -0.61 7.68
N ASP A 83 2.39 -0.36 8.95
CA ASP A 83 1.81 -1.36 9.87
C ASP A 83 0.50 -1.96 9.34
N VAL A 84 -0.39 -1.11 8.79
CA VAL A 84 -1.73 -1.54 8.37
C VAL A 84 -1.71 -2.13 6.97
N CYS A 85 -0.82 -1.63 6.11
CA CYS A 85 -0.65 -2.06 4.73
C CYS A 85 -0.46 -3.58 4.60
N VAL A 86 0.28 -4.21 5.51
CA VAL A 86 0.55 -5.65 5.48
C VAL A 86 -0.69 -6.53 5.58
N ASP A 87 -1.79 -6.00 6.15
CA ASP A 87 -3.05 -6.74 6.28
C ASP A 87 -3.86 -6.77 4.96
N PHE A 88 -3.50 -5.93 3.98
CA PHE A 88 -4.25 -5.76 2.72
C PHE A 88 -3.48 -6.22 1.48
N ILE A 89 -2.15 -6.12 1.49
CA ILE A 89 -1.32 -6.33 0.30
C ILE A 89 -0.68 -7.71 0.33
N LYS A 90 -0.66 -8.41 -0.81
CA LYS A 90 -0.12 -9.77 -0.94
C LYS A 90 1.40 -9.73 -1.12
N SER A 91 2.13 -10.59 -0.41
CA SER A 91 3.54 -10.94 -0.70
C SER A 91 3.60 -12.31 -1.38
#